data_AF-A0A4U8V565-F1
#
_entry.id   AF-A0A4U8V565-F1
#
_cell.length_a   1.000
_cell.length_b   1.000
_cell.length_c   1.000
_cell.angle_alpha   90.00
_cell.angle_beta   90.00
_cell.angle_gamma   90.00
#
_symmetry.space_group_name_H-M   'P 1'
#
loop_
_entity.id
_entity.type
_entity.pdbx_description
1 polymer ?
#
loop_
_entity_poly.entity_id
_entity_poly.type
_entity_poly.pdbx_seq_one_letter_code
_entity_poly.pdbx_strand_id
1 'polypeptide(L)'
;MCSAYLCPSKSMNSSSRHLCFRSSLQRPNLPRSHDPSVRHGQIRNLLRERKGKSGGRPLEQDPPDHGAPVRQLPLPESVPFFHVCQTEDVVSLLFSVLIPESVTHTTVGTPDQPFIDAFGRNLQQTVTRSVMDMMKNILFNDIYTTSGSKSETLFDALIDNIAESGRLRRCQCVVFSDISVQFMDHIMLSDICASTSSSINAPPSFPPSVPCQPVLANVFARLLYISSRLVDAVWSGLYVNEPIAIFQFLLKIAKSLRRADSKSAWDSMYNSISRIVLYLLSRPIDCVAVQMSVLDTLTECVQNQRIVLSPGFNDPMFYGALVHLIFMLSVTPDINSNDGVQSQLNRASAQVAMYATRVWQELCHSKKVLLEEIFKTGFVLEINAARALLSHLASQYWSQFVDSQVQTNSRTILPKFSSRFNLKFRRWRMVYSGLPVKGR
;
A
#
# COMPACT_ATOMS: atom_id res chain seq x y z
N MET A 1 -49.76 0.93 -40.69
CA MET A 1 -50.16 2.01 -41.64
C MET A 1 -49.84 3.34 -40.99
N CYS A 2 -49.40 4.34 -41.76
CA CYS A 2 -48.98 5.70 -41.33
C CYS A 2 -47.73 5.71 -40.38
N SER A 3 -46.54 6.21 -40.73
CA SER A 3 -46.09 7.21 -41.74
C SER A 3 -46.60 8.63 -41.42
N ALA A 4 -45.83 9.72 -41.41
CA ALA A 4 -44.37 9.97 -41.53
C ALA A 4 -44.04 11.41 -41.03
N TYR A 5 -42.98 12.04 -41.56
CA TYR A 5 -42.43 13.40 -41.35
C TYR A 5 -41.27 13.50 -40.34
N LEU A 6 -40.14 14.18 -40.57
CA LEU A 6 -39.30 14.52 -41.74
C LEU A 6 -38.09 15.30 -41.19
N CYS A 7 -36.89 14.99 -41.68
CA CYS A 7 -35.60 15.68 -41.48
C CYS A 7 -35.56 17.17 -41.96
N PRO A 8 -34.40 17.87 -42.05
CA PRO A 8 -33.32 18.15 -41.06
C PRO A 8 -32.71 19.60 -41.15
N SER A 9 -31.91 20.04 -40.16
CA SER A 9 -30.87 21.09 -40.32
C SER A 9 -30.04 21.21 -39.01
N LYS A 10 -28.70 21.12 -38.95
CA LYS A 10 -27.56 21.91 -39.52
C LYS A 10 -27.34 23.33 -38.92
N SER A 11 -26.18 23.45 -38.25
CA SER A 11 -25.34 24.66 -38.06
C SER A 11 -25.79 25.78 -37.11
N MET A 12 -25.01 26.00 -36.05
CA MET A 12 -24.32 27.30 -35.83
C MET A 12 -23.11 27.18 -34.89
N ASN A 13 -22.01 27.83 -35.28
CA ASN A 13 -20.83 28.08 -34.42
C ASN A 13 -21.13 29.21 -33.41
N SER A 14 -20.53 29.17 -32.22
CA SER A 14 -20.07 30.39 -31.55
C SER A 14 -18.85 30.13 -30.66
N SER A 15 -17.92 31.07 -30.67
CA SER A 15 -16.56 30.91 -30.12
C SER A 15 -16.44 31.27 -28.64
N SER A 16 -15.37 30.76 -28.03
CA SER A 16 -14.53 31.41 -27.00
C SER A 16 -15.18 32.04 -25.77
N ARG A 17 -14.76 31.54 -24.60
CA ARG A 17 -14.24 32.40 -23.51
C ARG A 17 -13.17 31.69 -22.69
N HIS A 18 -11.93 32.16 -22.81
CA HIS A 18 -10.89 31.93 -21.82
C HIS A 18 -11.31 32.50 -20.46
N LEU A 19 -10.96 31.83 -19.37
CA LEU A 19 -10.72 32.47 -18.07
C LEU A 19 -9.61 31.72 -17.32
N CYS A 20 -8.36 32.13 -17.56
CA CYS A 20 -7.25 31.84 -16.65
C CYS A 20 -7.38 32.75 -15.42
N PHE A 21 -7.54 32.18 -14.23
CA PHE A 21 -7.35 32.94 -12.99
C PHE A 21 -5.86 32.95 -12.60
N ARG A 22 -5.15 33.99 -13.05
CA ARG A 22 -3.91 34.46 -12.43
C ARG A 22 -4.27 35.45 -11.33
N SER A 23 -3.92 35.16 -10.08
CA SER A 23 -3.90 36.15 -8.99
C SER A 23 -2.45 36.58 -8.72
N SER A 24 -2.05 37.66 -9.38
CA SER A 24 -0.79 38.36 -9.06
C SER A 24 -1.08 39.44 -8.00
N LEU A 25 -0.32 39.48 -6.90
CA LEU A 25 -0.21 40.68 -6.08
C LEU A 25 1.25 40.94 -5.68
N GLN A 26 1.66 42.20 -5.87
CA GLN A 26 3.02 42.73 -5.86
C GLN A 26 3.92 42.39 -4.64
N ARG A 27 5.22 42.27 -4.92
CA ARG A 27 6.31 42.57 -3.98
C ARG A 27 6.53 44.09 -3.83
N PRO A 28 7.14 44.53 -2.72
CA PRO A 28 8.05 45.67 -2.68
C PRO A 28 9.54 45.28 -2.85
N ASN A 29 10.34 46.25 -3.28
CA ASN A 29 11.81 46.25 -3.42
C ASN A 29 12.48 46.82 -2.15
N LEU A 30 13.76 46.64 -1.79
CA LEU A 30 14.99 45.95 -2.30
C LEU A 30 15.90 45.73 -1.02
N PRO A 31 17.24 45.49 -0.99
CA PRO A 31 18.26 45.39 -2.05
C PRO A 31 19.08 44.07 -2.09
N ARG A 32 19.95 43.99 -3.11
CA ARG A 32 20.91 42.90 -3.37
C ARG A 32 22.12 42.95 -2.42
N SER A 33 22.66 41.79 -2.03
CA SER A 33 24.07 41.41 -2.34
C SER A 33 24.48 40.06 -1.73
N HIS A 34 25.62 39.57 -2.20
CA HIS A 34 26.44 38.44 -1.73
C HIS A 34 26.08 37.00 -2.15
N ASP A 35 27.11 36.43 -2.78
CA ASP A 35 27.21 35.20 -3.53
C ASP A 35 27.91 34.12 -2.66
N PRO A 36 27.35 32.90 -2.50
CA PRO A 36 27.89 31.89 -1.60
C PRO A 36 29.04 31.07 -2.23
N SER A 37 30.07 31.75 -2.74
CA SER A 37 31.24 31.11 -3.40
C SER A 37 32.60 31.51 -2.80
N VAL A 38 32.65 31.91 -1.52
CA VAL A 38 33.91 32.17 -0.79
C VAL A 38 33.84 31.67 0.65
N ARG A 39 34.02 30.36 0.88
CA ARG A 39 34.21 29.81 2.24
C ARG A 39 35.05 28.54 2.39
N HIS A 40 35.83 28.16 1.37
CA HIS A 40 36.71 26.96 1.40
C HIS A 40 38.19 27.26 1.10
N GLY A 41 38.62 28.54 1.19
CA GLY A 41 39.97 28.98 0.79
C GLY A 41 40.92 29.46 1.91
N GLN A 42 40.48 29.52 3.18
CA GLN A 42 41.19 30.29 4.23
C GLN A 42 41.47 29.52 5.55
N ILE A 43 41.71 28.20 5.48
CA ILE A 43 42.30 27.43 6.61
C ILE A 43 43.41 26.47 6.11
N ARG A 44 44.36 26.98 5.31
CA ARG A 44 45.55 26.18 4.90
C ARG A 44 46.90 26.92 4.87
N ASN A 45 46.93 28.24 5.05
CA ASN A 45 48.15 29.05 4.89
C ASN A 45 48.79 29.58 6.20
N LEU A 46 48.38 29.08 7.37
CA LEU A 46 48.95 29.49 8.68
C LEU A 46 49.85 28.42 9.35
N LEU A 47 50.25 27.38 8.60
CA LEU A 47 51.16 26.33 9.09
C LEU A 47 52.32 26.01 8.12
N ARG A 48 52.78 27.00 7.33
CA ARG A 48 53.91 26.80 6.40
C ARG A 48 55.04 27.84 6.44
N GLU A 49 55.04 28.75 7.41
CA GLU A 49 56.14 29.70 7.64
C GLU A 49 56.74 29.58 9.05
N ARG A 50 57.48 28.49 9.31
CA ARG A 50 58.50 28.44 10.37
C ARG A 50 59.47 27.25 10.24
N LYS A 51 60.19 27.18 9.11
CA LYS A 51 61.42 26.37 8.99
C LYS A 51 62.49 27.12 8.19
N GLY A 52 63.54 27.57 8.86
CA GLY A 52 64.72 28.17 8.23
C GLY A 52 65.67 28.81 9.24
N LYS A 53 66.96 28.40 9.21
CA LYS A 53 68.10 28.83 10.08
C LYS A 53 67.99 28.32 11.53
N SER A 54 68.88 27.48 12.04
CA SER A 54 70.35 27.64 12.12
C SER A 54 71.10 26.31 12.06
N GLY A 55 72.42 26.35 11.81
CA GLY A 55 73.32 25.20 11.91
C GLY A 55 74.31 25.33 13.07
N GLY A 56 74.74 24.20 13.63
CA GLY A 56 75.72 24.04 14.72
C GLY A 56 76.15 22.57 14.79
N ARG A 57 77.38 22.28 15.26
CA ARG A 57 78.08 20.98 15.06
C ARG A 57 77.91 19.97 16.24
N PRO A 58 78.28 18.68 16.06
CA PRO A 58 77.79 17.55 16.87
C PRO A 58 78.75 17.08 17.99
N LEU A 59 78.25 16.20 18.88
CA LEU A 59 79.02 15.33 19.78
C LEU A 59 78.32 13.96 19.98
N GLU A 60 79.08 12.98 20.48
CA GLU A 60 78.80 11.52 20.52
C GLU A 60 77.77 10.98 21.55
N GLN A 61 77.29 9.75 21.26
CA GLN A 61 77.01 8.54 22.12
C GLN A 61 76.48 8.74 23.56
N ASP A 62 75.49 7.99 24.10
CA ASP A 62 75.18 6.54 24.02
C ASP A 62 73.66 6.21 24.16
N PRO A 63 73.20 4.97 23.85
CA PRO A 63 71.86 4.42 24.20
C PRO A 63 71.84 3.82 25.64
N PRO A 64 70.70 3.44 26.29
CA PRO A 64 69.44 2.93 25.70
C PRO A 64 68.11 3.39 26.38
N ASP A 65 66.95 2.98 25.83
CA ASP A 65 66.02 2.02 26.49
C ASP A 65 64.86 1.60 25.57
N HIS A 66 64.35 0.37 25.71
CA HIS A 66 63.33 -0.22 24.84
C HIS A 66 61.89 0.08 25.32
N GLY A 67 61.37 1.25 24.98
CA GLY A 67 59.94 1.55 25.08
C GLY A 67 59.12 0.76 24.04
N ALA A 68 58.49 -0.33 24.46
CA ALA A 68 57.61 -1.12 23.59
C ALA A 68 56.43 -0.28 23.05
N PRO A 69 56.03 -0.44 21.76
CA PRO A 69 54.90 0.29 21.22
C PRO A 69 53.61 -0.17 21.92
N VAL A 70 52.89 0.79 22.53
CA VAL A 70 51.56 0.56 23.09
C VAL A 70 50.68 -0.02 21.98
N ARG A 71 50.30 -1.30 22.12
CA ARG A 71 49.22 -1.89 21.31
C ARG A 71 47.97 -1.07 21.58
N GLN A 72 47.60 -0.21 20.65
CA GLN A 72 46.24 0.30 20.58
C GLN A 72 45.32 -0.91 20.44
N LEU A 73 44.60 -1.21 21.52
CA LEU A 73 43.48 -2.14 21.46
C LEU A 73 42.52 -1.58 20.39
N PRO A 74 42.03 -2.40 19.45
CA PRO A 74 41.04 -1.90 18.50
C PRO A 74 39.85 -1.35 19.30
N LEU A 75 39.52 -0.09 19.08
CA LEU A 75 38.20 0.41 19.47
C LEU A 75 37.18 -0.53 18.81
N PRO A 76 36.18 -1.03 19.54
CA PRO A 76 35.15 -1.87 18.92
C PRO A 76 34.55 -1.07 17.77
N GLU A 77 34.59 -1.64 16.56
CA GLU A 77 34.09 -0.99 15.36
C GLU A 77 32.65 -0.55 15.64
N SER A 78 32.41 0.77 15.67
CA SER A 78 31.12 1.29 16.05
C SER A 78 30.12 0.89 14.98
N VAL A 79 29.34 -0.15 15.25
CA VAL A 79 28.33 -0.71 14.35
C VAL A 79 27.53 0.46 13.77
N PRO A 80 27.60 0.72 12.45
CA PRO A 80 27.01 1.91 11.88
C PRO A 80 25.53 1.98 12.25
N PHE A 81 25.06 3.15 12.69
CA PHE A 81 23.69 3.39 13.17
C PHE A 81 22.62 2.78 12.25
N PHE A 82 22.87 2.79 10.93
CA PHE A 82 22.07 2.08 9.94
C PHE A 82 21.82 0.60 10.25
N HIS A 83 22.86 -0.18 10.55
CA HIS A 83 22.72 -1.61 10.86
C HIS A 83 21.93 -1.84 12.16
N VAL A 84 22.10 -0.98 13.16
CA VAL A 84 21.31 -1.03 14.40
C VAL A 84 19.82 -0.78 14.09
N CYS A 85 19.51 0.22 13.26
CA CYS A 85 18.14 0.52 12.85
C CYS A 85 17.51 -0.53 11.91
N GLN A 86 18.30 -1.38 11.26
CA GLN A 86 17.82 -2.47 10.40
C GLN A 86 17.64 -3.80 11.17
N THR A 87 17.29 -3.72 12.46
CA THR A 87 16.98 -4.87 13.33
C THR A 87 15.51 -4.91 13.70
N GLU A 88 14.97 -6.12 13.87
CA GLU A 88 13.60 -6.34 14.33
C GLU A 88 13.37 -5.73 15.71
N ASP A 89 14.34 -5.84 16.62
CA ASP A 89 14.28 -5.27 17.98
C ASP A 89 14.03 -3.75 17.97
N VAL A 90 14.77 -3.00 17.16
CA VAL A 90 14.61 -1.53 17.08
C VAL A 90 13.27 -1.15 16.46
N VAL A 91 12.83 -1.88 15.43
CA VAL A 91 11.50 -1.65 14.82
C VAL A 91 10.38 -1.96 15.81
N SER A 92 10.50 -3.04 16.57
CA SER A 92 9.56 -3.46 17.63
C SER A 92 9.48 -2.42 18.75
N LEU A 93 10.64 -1.89 19.18
CA LEU A 93 10.73 -0.86 20.22
C LEU A 93 10.12 0.47 19.76
N LEU A 94 10.47 0.94 18.55
CA LEU A 94 9.90 2.16 17.98
C LEU A 94 8.38 2.06 17.81
N PHE A 95 7.88 0.90 17.35
CA PHE A 95 6.45 0.63 17.25
C PHE A 95 5.75 0.67 18.62
N SER A 96 6.41 0.14 19.66
CA SER A 96 5.88 0.13 21.03
C SER A 96 5.84 1.53 21.66
N VAL A 97 6.83 2.39 21.39
CA VAL A 97 6.88 3.79 21.85
C VAL A 97 5.71 4.64 21.31
N LEU A 98 5.14 4.27 20.16
CA LEU A 98 3.95 4.93 19.60
C LEU A 98 2.64 4.56 20.33
N ILE A 99 2.68 3.64 21.30
CA ILE A 99 1.53 3.21 22.08
C ILE A 99 1.59 3.81 23.51
N PRO A 100 0.51 4.45 24.01
CA PRO A 100 0.50 5.00 25.36
C PRO A 100 0.56 3.88 26.43
N GLU A 101 1.35 4.08 27.49
CA GLU A 101 1.49 3.13 28.61
C GLU A 101 0.14 2.80 29.29
N SER A 102 -0.83 3.72 29.29
CA SER A 102 -2.18 3.46 29.80
C SER A 102 -2.91 2.34 29.03
N VAL A 103 -2.48 2.03 27.80
CA VAL A 103 -3.03 0.97 26.96
C VAL A 103 -2.31 -0.36 27.17
N THR A 104 -1.00 -0.36 27.44
CA THR A 104 -0.19 -1.58 27.57
C THR A 104 -0.61 -2.42 28.78
N HIS A 105 -1.01 -1.77 29.88
CA HIS A 105 -1.48 -2.44 31.09
C HIS A 105 -3.00 -2.74 31.11
N THR A 106 -3.79 -2.14 30.22
CA THR A 106 -5.26 -2.24 30.24
C THR A 106 -5.78 -3.20 29.17
N THR A 107 -5.82 -4.51 29.49
CA THR A 107 -6.29 -5.55 28.58
C THR A 107 -7.83 -5.62 28.43
N VAL A 108 -8.57 -5.08 29.41
CA VAL A 108 -10.03 -5.24 29.53
C VAL A 108 -10.79 -4.06 28.90
N GLY A 109 -11.92 -4.40 28.25
CA GLY A 109 -12.88 -3.44 27.68
C GLY A 109 -12.56 -3.03 26.25
N THR A 110 -13.58 -2.66 25.48
CA THR A 110 -13.37 -1.97 24.21
C THR A 110 -12.87 -0.55 24.49
N PRO A 111 -11.88 -0.01 23.75
CA PRO A 111 -11.64 1.44 23.79
C PRO A 111 -12.86 2.14 23.16
N ASP A 112 -13.34 3.18 23.84
CA ASP A 112 -14.50 3.95 23.44
C ASP A 112 -14.11 4.97 22.35
N GLN A 113 -15.08 5.44 21.55
CA GLN A 113 -14.79 6.35 20.43
C GLN A 113 -13.99 7.60 20.85
N PRO A 114 -14.30 8.30 21.97
CA PRO A 114 -13.54 9.49 22.39
C PRO A 114 -12.06 9.18 22.69
N PHE A 115 -11.76 7.97 23.15
CA PHE A 115 -10.38 7.53 23.37
C PHE A 115 -9.66 7.32 22.03
N ILE A 116 -10.30 6.70 21.04
CA ILE A 116 -9.71 6.51 19.69
C ILE A 116 -9.48 7.87 19.02
N ASP A 117 -10.41 8.81 19.14
CA ASP A 117 -10.25 10.16 18.59
C ASP A 117 -9.11 10.93 19.29
N ALA A 118 -8.97 10.79 20.61
CA ALA A 118 -7.87 11.38 21.37
C ALA A 118 -6.52 10.73 21.04
N PHE A 119 -6.49 9.41 20.83
CA PHE A 119 -5.29 8.70 20.39
C PHE A 119 -4.88 9.11 18.97
N GLY A 120 -5.84 9.22 18.04
CA GLY A 120 -5.59 9.77 16.71
C GLY A 120 -4.98 11.17 16.76
N ARG A 121 -5.48 12.06 17.63
CA ARG A 121 -4.86 13.38 17.88
C ARG A 121 -3.44 13.30 18.44
N ASN A 122 -3.11 12.29 19.26
CA ASN A 122 -1.74 12.05 19.73
C ASN A 122 -0.81 11.66 18.56
N LEU A 123 -1.26 10.78 17.66
CA LEU A 123 -0.49 10.43 16.45
C LEU A 123 -0.20 11.64 15.54
N GLN A 124 -1.03 12.69 15.59
CA GLN A 124 -0.79 13.93 14.87
C GLN A 124 0.25 14.88 15.53
N GLN A 125 0.73 14.60 16.75
CA GLN A 125 1.76 15.41 17.42
C GLN A 125 3.12 15.28 16.74
N THR A 126 3.91 16.36 16.77
CA THR A 126 5.20 16.47 16.07
C THR A 126 6.16 15.33 16.43
N VAL A 127 6.32 15.01 17.72
CA VAL A 127 7.24 13.94 18.19
C VAL A 127 6.80 12.59 17.65
N THR A 128 5.52 12.26 17.76
CA THR A 128 4.92 11.02 17.27
C THR A 128 5.06 10.88 15.76
N ARG A 129 4.86 11.97 15.00
CA ARG A 129 5.15 12.02 13.55
C ARG A 129 6.63 11.81 13.23
N SER A 130 7.56 12.38 13.99
CA SER A 130 9.00 12.17 13.78
C SER A 130 9.40 10.70 13.97
N VAL A 131 8.81 10.00 14.94
CA VAL A 131 9.02 8.55 15.12
C VAL A 131 8.43 7.76 13.95
N MET A 132 7.20 8.07 13.52
CA MET A 132 6.60 7.42 12.34
C MET A 132 7.41 7.67 11.05
N ASP A 133 7.94 8.88 10.84
CA ASP A 133 8.79 9.21 9.69
C ASP A 133 10.11 8.43 9.73
N MET A 134 10.73 8.33 10.90
CA MET A 134 11.91 7.48 11.10
C MET A 134 11.61 6.00 10.76
N MET A 135 10.51 5.45 11.27
CA MET A 135 10.10 4.06 10.96
C MET A 135 9.82 3.86 9.46
N LYS A 136 9.10 4.79 8.83
CA LYS A 136 8.85 4.83 7.38
C LYS A 136 10.16 4.81 6.57
N ASN A 137 11.15 5.61 6.98
CA ASN A 137 12.47 5.63 6.35
C ASN A 137 13.27 4.34 6.58
N ILE A 138 13.16 3.71 7.76
CA ILE A 138 13.77 2.39 8.06
C ILE A 138 13.18 1.30 7.15
N LEU A 139 11.86 1.21 7.06
CA LEU A 139 11.15 0.27 6.18
C LEU A 139 11.46 0.52 4.70
N PHE A 140 11.58 1.78 4.28
CA PHE A 140 11.96 2.12 2.92
C PHE A 140 13.40 1.67 2.59
N ASN A 141 14.35 1.88 3.51
CA ASN A 141 15.72 1.40 3.36
C ASN A 141 15.78 -0.14 3.33
N ASP A 142 14.92 -0.84 4.06
CA ASP A 142 14.87 -2.32 4.08
C ASP A 142 14.63 -2.92 2.68
N ILE A 143 13.89 -2.25 1.80
CA ILE A 143 13.67 -2.72 0.42
C ILE A 143 15.01 -2.83 -0.37
N TYR A 144 16.01 -2.03 0.00
CA TYR A 144 17.34 -1.99 -0.63
C TYR A 144 18.38 -2.86 0.10
N THR A 145 18.08 -3.40 1.28
CA THR A 145 19.02 -4.26 2.01
C THR A 145 19.10 -5.65 1.38
N THR A 146 20.30 -6.25 1.44
CA THR A 146 20.53 -7.60 0.95
C THR A 146 20.23 -8.60 2.08
N SER A 147 19.06 -9.23 2.03
CA SER A 147 18.68 -10.28 2.99
C SER A 147 19.45 -11.57 2.70
N GLY A 148 20.32 -11.99 3.63
CA GLY A 148 20.98 -13.30 3.55
C GLY A 148 20.00 -14.42 3.94
N SER A 149 19.75 -15.35 3.01
CA SER A 149 18.98 -16.62 3.10
C SER A 149 17.54 -16.63 3.67
N LYS A 150 17.18 -15.72 4.57
CA LYS A 150 15.81 -15.48 5.04
C LYS A 150 15.13 -14.41 4.18
N SER A 151 13.85 -14.59 3.89
CA SER A 151 13.01 -13.64 3.15
C SER A 151 12.15 -12.74 4.05
N GLU A 152 12.37 -12.81 5.37
CA GLU A 152 11.67 -12.01 6.38
C GLU A 152 12.07 -10.53 6.24
N THR A 153 11.09 -9.63 6.30
CA THR A 153 11.27 -8.19 6.17
C THR A 153 10.96 -7.48 7.48
N LEU A 154 11.46 -6.25 7.66
CA LEU A 154 11.09 -5.44 8.84
C LEU A 154 9.59 -5.10 8.88
N PHE A 155 8.88 -5.28 7.76
CA PHE A 155 7.42 -5.19 7.69
C PHE A 155 6.71 -6.39 8.34
N ASP A 156 7.32 -7.58 8.31
CA ASP A 156 6.79 -8.78 8.99
C ASP A 156 6.93 -8.64 10.49
N ALA A 157 8.08 -8.16 10.97
CA ALA A 157 8.28 -7.84 12.38
C ALA A 157 7.20 -6.86 12.91
N LEU A 158 6.78 -5.86 12.11
CA LEU A 158 5.67 -4.99 12.49
C LEU A 158 4.31 -5.70 12.58
N ILE A 159 4.04 -6.68 11.70
CA ILE A 159 2.81 -7.47 11.74
C ILE A 159 2.81 -8.39 12.96
N ASP A 160 3.91 -9.07 13.23
CA ASP A 160 4.02 -10.08 14.29
C ASP A 160 4.05 -9.48 15.71
N ASN A 161 4.46 -8.20 15.84
CA ASN A 161 4.34 -7.44 17.09
C ASN A 161 2.91 -7.02 17.46
N ILE A 162 1.91 -7.20 16.58
CA ILE A 162 0.52 -6.79 16.87
C ILE A 162 -0.16 -7.80 17.80
N ALA A 163 -0.61 -7.33 18.96
CA ALA A 163 -1.27 -8.14 19.97
C ALA A 163 -2.53 -8.85 19.44
N GLU A 164 -2.80 -10.05 19.97
CA GLU A 164 -3.90 -10.91 19.51
C GLU A 164 -5.30 -10.30 19.72
N SER A 165 -5.48 -9.51 20.80
CA SER A 165 -6.79 -8.92 21.15
C SER A 165 -6.67 -7.70 22.10
N GLY A 166 -7.80 -7.24 22.65
CA GLY A 166 -7.85 -6.14 23.62
C GLY A 166 -7.73 -4.71 23.04
N ARG A 167 -7.47 -3.74 23.93
CA ARG A 167 -7.24 -2.32 23.60
C ARG A 167 -5.95 -2.14 22.81
N LEU A 168 -4.85 -2.74 23.29
CA LEU A 168 -3.52 -2.72 22.69
C LEU A 168 -3.54 -3.03 21.19
N ARG A 169 -4.16 -4.16 20.78
CA ARG A 169 -4.31 -4.51 19.36
C ARG A 169 -4.92 -3.38 18.52
N ARG A 170 -5.96 -2.70 19.02
CA ARG A 170 -6.63 -1.65 18.22
C ARG A 170 -5.71 -0.45 18.01
N CYS A 171 -5.01 -0.01 19.04
CA CYS A 171 -4.04 1.09 18.93
C CYS A 171 -2.90 0.72 17.97
N GLN A 172 -2.34 -0.49 18.11
CA GLN A 172 -1.32 -1.01 17.20
C GLN A 172 -1.82 -1.11 15.75
N CYS A 173 -3.06 -1.54 15.50
CA CYS A 173 -3.65 -1.57 14.16
C CYS A 173 -3.77 -0.16 13.53
N VAL A 174 -4.14 0.86 14.33
CA VAL A 174 -4.17 2.26 13.87
C VAL A 174 -2.76 2.73 13.51
N VAL A 175 -1.77 2.57 14.40
CA VAL A 175 -0.38 2.96 14.16
C VAL A 175 0.22 2.23 12.95
N PHE A 176 0.01 0.91 12.84
CA PHE A 176 0.43 0.11 11.70
C PHE A 176 -0.17 0.63 10.39
N SER A 177 -1.43 1.06 10.40
CA SER A 177 -2.11 1.60 9.21
C SER A 177 -1.57 2.97 8.81
N ASP A 178 -1.24 3.84 9.78
CA ASP A 178 -0.68 5.16 9.51
C ASP A 178 0.77 5.07 9.01
N ILE A 179 1.58 4.16 9.57
CA ILE A 179 2.92 3.83 9.06
C ILE A 179 2.82 3.25 7.65
N SER A 180 1.86 2.33 7.40
CA SER A 180 1.64 1.73 6.08
C SER A 180 1.26 2.77 5.03
N VAL A 181 0.38 3.72 5.36
CA VAL A 181 0.02 4.83 4.45
C VAL A 181 1.23 5.71 4.14
N GLN A 182 1.97 6.15 5.17
CA GLN A 182 3.17 6.96 4.98
C GLN A 182 4.25 6.24 4.15
N PHE A 183 4.39 4.92 4.34
CA PHE A 183 5.31 4.09 3.56
C PHE A 183 4.87 4.01 2.09
N MET A 184 3.59 3.73 1.82
CA MET A 184 3.05 3.70 0.46
C MET A 184 3.24 5.06 -0.24
N ASP A 185 2.94 6.17 0.42
CA ASP A 185 3.13 7.51 -0.14
C ASP A 185 4.62 7.81 -0.40
N HIS A 186 5.52 7.41 0.50
CA HIS A 186 6.97 7.58 0.29
C HIS A 186 7.48 6.78 -0.91
N ILE A 187 7.02 5.54 -1.11
CA ILE A 187 7.33 4.74 -2.30
C ILE A 187 6.82 5.43 -3.57
N MET A 188 5.61 6.02 -3.53
CA MET A 188 5.02 6.73 -4.67
C MET A 188 5.70 8.06 -5.01
N LEU A 189 6.36 8.68 -4.03
CA LEU A 189 7.20 9.87 -4.21
C LEU A 189 8.67 9.53 -4.56
N SER A 190 9.07 8.26 -4.41
CA SER A 190 10.44 7.81 -4.69
C SER A 190 10.68 7.49 -6.17
N ASP A 191 11.94 7.57 -6.59
CA ASP A 191 12.37 7.25 -7.95
C ASP A 191 12.21 5.77 -8.34
N ILE A 192 11.85 4.86 -7.41
CA ILE A 192 11.60 3.44 -7.71
C ILE A 192 10.58 3.28 -8.85
N CYS A 193 9.51 4.09 -8.82
CA CYS A 193 8.45 4.04 -9.83
C CYS A 193 8.79 4.79 -11.14
N ALA A 194 9.77 5.69 -11.08
CA ALA A 194 10.23 6.51 -12.21
C ALA A 194 11.44 5.90 -12.95
N SER A 195 12.20 5.03 -12.28
CA SER A 195 13.46 4.45 -12.79
C SER A 195 13.27 3.69 -14.10
N THR A 196 14.14 3.98 -15.07
CA THR A 196 14.18 3.35 -16.40
C THR A 196 15.42 2.47 -16.61
N SER A 197 16.41 2.57 -15.71
CA SER A 197 17.62 1.76 -15.68
C SER A 197 17.43 0.46 -14.90
N SER A 198 18.21 -0.57 -15.22
CA SER A 198 18.25 -1.85 -14.48
C SER A 198 18.80 -1.72 -13.04
N SER A 199 19.41 -0.57 -12.72
CA SER A 199 19.89 -0.16 -11.41
C SER A 199 19.15 1.10 -10.94
N ILE A 200 18.84 1.20 -9.66
CA ILE A 200 18.28 2.40 -9.00
C ILE A 200 19.37 3.06 -8.16
N ASN A 201 19.42 4.39 -8.07
CA ASN A 201 20.23 5.04 -7.05
C ASN A 201 19.78 4.62 -5.65
N ALA A 202 20.73 4.21 -4.79
CA ALA A 202 20.45 4.03 -3.38
C ALA A 202 19.94 5.36 -2.78
N PRO A 203 18.98 5.34 -1.84
CA PRO A 203 18.46 6.58 -1.28
C PRO A 203 19.54 7.36 -0.52
N PRO A 204 19.41 8.69 -0.37
CA PRO A 204 20.40 9.52 0.34
C PRO A 204 20.64 9.11 1.80
N SER A 205 19.70 8.37 2.40
CA SER A 205 19.77 7.77 3.73
C SER A 205 20.63 6.50 3.82
N PHE A 206 21.04 5.91 2.70
CA PHE A 206 21.79 4.66 2.65
C PHE A 206 23.30 4.95 2.74
N PRO A 207 24.05 4.36 3.71
CA PRO A 207 25.47 4.65 3.85
C PRO A 207 26.28 4.00 2.71
N PRO A 208 27.29 4.69 2.15
CA PRO A 208 28.12 4.13 1.07
C PRO A 208 29.00 2.95 1.50
N SER A 209 29.12 2.68 2.80
CA SER A 209 29.84 1.54 3.37
C SER A 209 29.02 0.25 3.45
N VAL A 210 27.72 0.30 3.17
CA VAL A 210 26.82 -0.87 3.27
C VAL A 210 26.59 -1.47 1.88
N PRO A 211 26.62 -2.80 1.72
CA PRO A 211 26.26 -3.47 0.46
C PRO A 211 24.79 -3.24 0.07
N CYS A 212 24.52 -2.15 -0.65
CA CYS A 212 23.28 -1.96 -1.36
C CYS A 212 23.21 -2.94 -2.53
N GLN A 213 22.05 -3.56 -2.78
CA GLN A 213 21.77 -4.25 -4.04
C GLN A 213 20.78 -3.40 -4.85
N PRO A 214 21.25 -2.35 -5.55
CA PRO A 214 20.40 -1.45 -6.34
C PRO A 214 19.76 -2.10 -7.57
N VAL A 215 19.86 -3.43 -7.72
CA VAL A 215 19.24 -4.20 -8.80
C VAL A 215 17.72 -4.03 -8.72
N LEU A 216 17.16 -3.37 -9.72
CA LEU A 216 15.73 -3.01 -9.79
C LEU A 216 14.81 -4.22 -9.57
N ALA A 217 15.21 -5.41 -10.05
CA ALA A 217 14.47 -6.66 -9.87
C ALA A 217 14.38 -7.11 -8.40
N ASN A 218 15.45 -6.96 -7.60
CA ASN A 218 15.45 -7.35 -6.19
C ASN A 218 14.61 -6.37 -5.35
N VAL A 219 14.75 -5.06 -5.62
CA VAL A 219 13.93 -4.01 -5.01
C VAL A 219 12.44 -4.25 -5.31
N PHE A 220 12.08 -4.56 -6.56
CA PHE A 220 10.70 -4.93 -6.90
C PHE A 220 10.26 -6.23 -6.22
N ALA A 221 11.10 -7.26 -6.13
CA ALA A 221 10.73 -8.51 -5.46
C ALA A 221 10.36 -8.27 -3.97
N ARG A 222 11.17 -7.49 -3.24
CA ARG A 222 10.87 -7.11 -1.84
C ARG A 222 9.63 -6.21 -1.74
N LEU A 223 9.48 -5.23 -2.64
CA LEU A 223 8.30 -4.37 -2.67
C LEU A 223 7.00 -5.15 -2.98
N LEU A 224 7.05 -6.14 -3.86
CA LEU A 224 5.92 -7.02 -4.19
C LEU A 224 5.58 -7.98 -3.03
N TYR A 225 6.59 -8.45 -2.31
CA TYR A 225 6.38 -9.21 -1.08
C TYR A 225 5.66 -8.35 -0.01
N ILE A 226 6.19 -7.17 0.31
CA ILE A 226 5.55 -6.21 1.25
C ILE A 226 4.13 -5.84 0.78
N SER A 227 3.94 -5.69 -0.53
CA SER A 227 2.62 -5.46 -1.13
C SER A 227 1.63 -6.61 -0.87
N SER A 228 2.08 -7.87 -0.93
CA SER A 228 1.26 -9.02 -0.53
C SER A 228 0.96 -9.01 0.98
N ARG A 229 1.93 -8.63 1.82
CA ARG A 229 1.75 -8.53 3.29
C ARG A 229 0.76 -7.43 3.68
N LEU A 230 0.76 -6.29 2.98
CA LEU A 230 -0.30 -5.26 3.11
C LEU A 230 -1.69 -5.83 2.80
N VAL A 231 -1.82 -6.65 1.75
CA VAL A 231 -3.10 -7.30 1.41
C VAL A 231 -3.48 -8.35 2.46
N ASP A 232 -2.55 -9.17 2.96
CA ASP A 232 -2.81 -10.09 4.08
C ASP A 232 -3.29 -9.35 5.34
N ALA A 233 -2.70 -8.18 5.64
CA ALA A 233 -3.06 -7.34 6.77
C ALA A 233 -4.46 -6.74 6.64
N VAL A 234 -4.91 -6.39 5.43
CA VAL A 234 -6.29 -5.99 5.14
C VAL A 234 -7.26 -7.15 5.40
N TRP A 235 -7.01 -8.32 4.79
CA TRP A 235 -7.85 -9.51 5.00
C TRP A 235 -7.94 -9.92 6.47
N SER A 236 -6.86 -9.73 7.24
CA SER A 236 -6.76 -10.07 8.66
C SER A 236 -7.30 -8.99 9.61
N GLY A 237 -7.70 -7.82 9.08
CA GLY A 237 -8.17 -6.70 9.88
C GLY A 237 -7.10 -6.18 10.85
N LEU A 238 -5.87 -6.11 10.37
CA LEU A 238 -4.75 -5.37 10.98
C LEU A 238 -4.69 -3.95 10.40
N TYR A 239 -4.93 -3.81 9.09
CA TYR A 239 -5.11 -2.51 8.44
C TYR A 239 -6.54 -1.97 8.68
N VAL A 240 -6.65 -0.71 9.14
CA VAL A 240 -7.91 -0.04 9.51
C VAL A 240 -8.19 1.25 8.73
N ASN A 241 -7.19 1.81 8.04
CA ASN A 241 -7.39 2.91 7.09
C ASN A 241 -8.11 2.40 5.81
N GLU A 242 -8.45 3.29 4.89
CA GLU A 242 -9.23 2.93 3.70
C GLU A 242 -8.48 1.93 2.78
N PRO A 243 -8.98 0.69 2.59
CA PRO A 243 -8.23 -0.35 1.86
C PRO A 243 -8.08 -0.08 0.36
N ILE A 244 -8.88 0.83 -0.20
CA ILE A 244 -8.77 1.24 -1.61
C ILE A 244 -7.45 1.96 -1.90
N ALA A 245 -6.83 2.60 -0.90
CA ALA A 245 -5.50 3.20 -1.03
C ALA A 245 -4.44 2.14 -1.41
N ILE A 246 -4.54 0.93 -0.85
CA ILE A 246 -3.65 -0.21 -1.20
C ILE A 246 -3.92 -0.65 -2.65
N PHE A 247 -5.17 -0.71 -3.10
CA PHE A 247 -5.46 -1.03 -4.50
C PHE A 247 -4.88 0.01 -5.48
N GLN A 248 -5.05 1.30 -5.19
CA GLN A 248 -4.45 2.39 -5.98
C GLN A 248 -2.91 2.36 -5.97
N PHE A 249 -2.31 2.04 -4.83
CA PHE A 249 -0.87 1.82 -4.70
C PHE A 249 -0.38 0.66 -5.58
N LEU A 250 -1.03 -0.51 -5.53
CA LEU A 250 -0.71 -1.66 -6.39
C LEU A 250 -0.85 -1.32 -7.87
N LEU A 251 -1.91 -0.60 -8.28
CA LEU A 251 -2.09 -0.15 -9.67
C LEU A 251 -0.96 0.78 -10.13
N LYS A 252 -0.45 1.66 -9.26
CA LYS A 252 0.70 2.54 -9.56
C LYS A 252 2.01 1.75 -9.67
N ILE A 253 2.26 0.78 -8.78
CA ILE A 253 3.41 -0.12 -8.90
C ILE A 253 3.31 -0.94 -10.20
N ALA A 254 2.15 -1.51 -10.52
CA ALA A 254 1.96 -2.30 -11.74
C ALA A 254 2.24 -1.48 -13.02
N LYS A 255 1.79 -0.22 -13.07
CA LYS A 255 2.12 0.71 -14.17
C LYS A 255 3.63 0.93 -14.33
N SER A 256 4.39 0.90 -13.24
CA SER A 256 5.86 1.01 -13.24
C SER A 256 6.55 -0.31 -13.58
N LEU A 257 6.04 -1.43 -13.05
CA LEU A 257 6.52 -2.80 -13.32
C LEU A 257 6.38 -3.18 -14.80
N ARG A 258 5.52 -2.50 -15.58
CA ARG A 258 5.37 -2.68 -17.05
C ARG A 258 6.62 -2.38 -17.88
N ARG A 259 7.69 -1.92 -17.22
CA ARG A 259 9.03 -1.72 -17.79
C ARG A 259 10.00 -2.87 -17.48
N ALA A 260 9.64 -3.77 -16.55
CA ALA A 260 10.46 -4.89 -16.10
C ALA A 260 9.91 -6.23 -16.61
N ASP A 261 10.76 -6.98 -17.31
CA ASP A 261 10.40 -8.25 -17.96
C ASP A 261 10.58 -9.44 -17.01
N SER A 262 9.79 -9.48 -15.93
CA SER A 262 9.84 -10.55 -14.92
C SER A 262 8.45 -11.16 -14.69
N LYS A 263 8.24 -12.34 -15.26
CA LYS A 263 6.95 -13.06 -15.17
C LYS A 263 6.53 -13.34 -13.72
N SER A 264 7.45 -13.78 -12.86
CA SER A 264 7.14 -14.09 -11.45
C SER A 264 6.76 -12.84 -10.64
N ALA A 265 7.34 -11.68 -10.97
CA ALA A 265 6.95 -10.40 -10.41
C ALA A 265 5.52 -10.02 -10.82
N TRP A 266 5.15 -10.28 -12.09
CA TRP A 266 3.78 -10.11 -12.58
C TRP A 266 2.78 -11.02 -11.90
N ASP A 267 3.08 -12.31 -11.78
CA ASP A 267 2.19 -13.27 -11.11
C ASP A 267 1.96 -12.85 -9.64
N SER A 268 2.99 -12.38 -8.94
CA SER A 268 2.89 -11.84 -7.57
C SER A 268 2.03 -10.58 -7.47
N MET A 269 2.18 -9.67 -8.45
CA MET A 269 1.36 -8.46 -8.57
C MET A 269 -0.11 -8.77 -8.85
N TYR A 270 -0.40 -9.64 -9.84
CA TYR A 270 -1.78 -10.01 -10.18
C TYR A 270 -2.48 -10.72 -9.03
N ASN A 271 -1.78 -11.59 -8.28
CA ASN A 271 -2.33 -12.21 -7.07
C ASN A 271 -2.69 -11.16 -6.01
N SER A 272 -1.83 -10.17 -5.78
CA SER A 272 -2.09 -9.08 -4.82
C SER A 272 -3.28 -8.21 -5.24
N ILE A 273 -3.34 -7.82 -6.52
CA ILE A 273 -4.46 -7.05 -7.10
C ILE A 273 -5.77 -7.84 -7.01
N SER A 274 -5.75 -9.12 -7.40
CA SER A 274 -6.92 -10.01 -7.36
C SER A 274 -7.51 -10.11 -5.96
N ARG A 275 -6.64 -10.32 -4.95
CA ARG A 275 -7.04 -10.43 -3.55
C ARG A 275 -7.60 -9.12 -2.98
N ILE A 276 -7.05 -7.95 -3.30
CA ILE A 276 -7.60 -6.68 -2.80
C ILE A 276 -8.90 -6.28 -3.50
N VAL A 277 -9.04 -6.54 -4.81
CA VAL A 277 -10.30 -6.26 -5.55
C VAL A 277 -11.44 -7.10 -4.98
N LEU A 278 -11.22 -8.41 -4.77
CA LEU A 278 -12.23 -9.27 -4.15
C LEU A 278 -12.54 -8.87 -2.70
N TYR A 279 -11.57 -8.40 -1.91
CA TYR A 279 -11.83 -7.85 -0.58
C TYR A 279 -12.73 -6.61 -0.62
N LEU A 280 -12.42 -5.65 -1.51
CA LEU A 280 -13.14 -4.38 -1.62
C LEU A 280 -14.59 -4.59 -2.10
N LEU A 281 -14.79 -5.40 -3.14
CA LEU A 281 -16.11 -5.66 -3.72
C LEU A 281 -17.01 -6.56 -2.84
N SER A 282 -16.45 -7.29 -1.87
CA SER A 282 -17.20 -8.13 -0.91
C SER A 282 -17.51 -7.43 0.42
N ARG A 283 -17.28 -6.12 0.53
CA ARG A 283 -17.71 -5.36 1.72
C ARG A 283 -19.23 -5.16 1.71
N PRO A 284 -19.96 -5.58 2.77
CA PRO A 284 -21.39 -5.32 2.87
C PRO A 284 -21.65 -3.82 2.87
N ILE A 285 -22.50 -3.33 1.97
CA ILE A 285 -22.81 -1.91 1.84
C ILE A 285 -23.78 -1.52 2.96
N ASP A 286 -23.23 -1.21 4.14
CA ASP A 286 -23.98 -0.79 5.33
C ASP A 286 -23.87 0.72 5.65
N CYS A 287 -23.02 1.46 4.93
CA CYS A 287 -23.01 2.93 4.96
C CYS A 287 -22.46 3.56 3.66
N VAL A 288 -22.64 4.88 3.51
CA VAL A 288 -22.19 5.66 2.33
C VAL A 288 -20.70 5.50 2.07
N ALA A 289 -19.86 5.46 3.11
CA ALA A 289 -18.40 5.32 2.93
C ALA A 289 -18.03 3.96 2.28
N VAL A 290 -18.67 2.86 2.69
CA VAL A 290 -18.47 1.56 2.04
C VAL A 290 -18.99 1.57 0.61
N GLN A 291 -20.14 2.20 0.38
CA GLN A 291 -20.74 2.32 -0.95
C GLN A 291 -19.83 3.05 -1.94
N MET A 292 -19.27 4.20 -1.53
CA MET A 292 -18.29 4.94 -2.33
C MET A 292 -17.04 4.12 -2.56
N SER A 293 -16.49 3.45 -1.53
CA SER A 293 -15.33 2.56 -1.66
C SER A 293 -15.55 1.44 -2.70
N VAL A 294 -16.74 0.83 -2.74
CA VAL A 294 -17.11 -0.19 -3.75
C VAL A 294 -17.24 0.45 -5.15
N LEU A 295 -17.91 1.60 -5.26
CA LEU A 295 -18.08 2.32 -6.54
C LEU A 295 -16.74 2.77 -7.14
N ASP A 296 -15.85 3.32 -6.32
CA ASP A 296 -14.51 3.73 -6.71
C ASP A 296 -13.67 2.51 -7.13
N THR A 297 -13.80 1.37 -6.42
CA THR A 297 -13.14 0.11 -6.81
C THR A 297 -13.59 -0.37 -8.19
N LEU A 298 -14.91 -0.40 -8.44
CA LEU A 298 -15.44 -0.78 -9.77
C LEU A 298 -14.98 0.20 -10.86
N THR A 299 -14.91 1.49 -10.53
CA THR A 299 -14.43 2.54 -11.44
C THR A 299 -12.97 2.34 -11.81
N GLU A 300 -12.10 2.08 -10.83
CA GLU A 300 -10.68 1.76 -11.04
C GLU A 300 -10.51 0.44 -11.83
N CYS A 301 -11.35 -0.58 -11.60
CA CYS A 301 -11.35 -1.81 -12.39
C CYS A 301 -11.62 -1.56 -13.88
N VAL A 302 -12.58 -0.69 -14.22
CA VAL A 302 -12.84 -0.28 -15.61
C VAL A 302 -11.68 0.55 -16.17
N GLN A 303 -11.26 1.60 -15.46
CA GLN A 303 -10.19 2.50 -15.93
C GLN A 303 -8.85 1.77 -16.15
N ASN A 304 -8.57 0.73 -15.36
CA ASN A 304 -7.33 -0.04 -15.40
C ASN A 304 -7.55 -1.48 -15.88
N GLN A 305 -8.58 -1.73 -16.69
CA GLN A 305 -8.97 -3.09 -17.13
C GLN A 305 -7.83 -3.89 -17.78
N ARG A 306 -6.85 -3.24 -18.43
CA ARG A 306 -5.66 -3.90 -18.99
C ARG A 306 -4.71 -4.51 -17.93
N ILE A 307 -4.80 -4.06 -16.69
CA ILE A 307 -4.05 -4.58 -15.54
C ILE A 307 -4.93 -5.57 -14.77
N VAL A 308 -6.16 -5.18 -14.41
CA VAL A 308 -7.06 -6.00 -13.59
C VAL A 308 -7.58 -7.23 -14.34
N LEU A 309 -7.88 -7.09 -15.63
CA LEU A 309 -8.34 -8.16 -16.52
C LEU A 309 -7.24 -8.56 -17.52
N SER A 310 -5.98 -8.50 -17.08
CA SER A 310 -4.79 -8.67 -17.94
C SER A 310 -4.85 -9.96 -18.77
N PRO A 311 -4.66 -9.92 -20.11
CA PRO A 311 -4.79 -11.09 -20.98
C PRO A 311 -3.92 -12.28 -20.55
N GLY A 312 -2.73 -12.02 -20.01
CA GLY A 312 -1.79 -13.07 -19.55
C GLY A 312 -2.12 -13.70 -18.20
N PHE A 313 -3.05 -13.12 -17.42
CA PHE A 313 -3.44 -13.64 -16.11
C PHE A 313 -4.82 -14.31 -16.18
N ASN A 314 -4.85 -15.64 -16.02
CA ASN A 314 -6.03 -16.48 -16.21
C ASN A 314 -6.28 -17.41 -14.99
N ASP A 315 -6.43 -16.84 -13.80
CA ASP A 315 -6.78 -17.60 -12.59
C ASP A 315 -8.30 -17.89 -12.50
N PRO A 316 -8.75 -19.15 -12.62
CA PRO A 316 -10.16 -19.52 -12.49
C PRO A 316 -10.79 -19.08 -11.17
N MET A 317 -10.01 -19.09 -10.07
CA MET A 317 -10.50 -18.78 -8.73
C MET A 317 -10.86 -17.30 -8.61
N PHE A 318 -9.96 -16.40 -9.03
CA PHE A 318 -10.22 -14.97 -9.07
C PHE A 318 -11.42 -14.63 -9.96
N TYR A 319 -11.45 -15.09 -11.22
CA TYR A 319 -12.51 -14.67 -12.14
C TYR A 319 -13.88 -15.28 -11.76
N GLY A 320 -13.95 -16.54 -11.33
CA GLY A 320 -15.20 -17.14 -10.84
C GLY A 320 -15.75 -16.42 -9.61
N ALA A 321 -14.87 -16.04 -8.67
CA ALA A 321 -15.23 -15.23 -7.51
C ALA A 321 -15.67 -13.81 -7.87
N LEU A 322 -14.98 -13.16 -8.83
CA LEU A 322 -15.31 -11.81 -9.30
C LEU A 322 -16.70 -11.78 -9.93
N VAL A 323 -17.03 -12.78 -10.78
CA VAL A 323 -18.35 -12.91 -11.41
C VAL A 323 -19.47 -12.95 -10.36
N HIS A 324 -19.28 -13.69 -9.27
CA HIS A 324 -20.25 -13.72 -8.17
C HIS A 324 -20.46 -12.35 -7.53
N LEU A 325 -19.38 -11.65 -7.18
CA LEU A 325 -19.48 -10.31 -6.58
C LEU A 325 -20.14 -9.31 -7.55
N ILE A 326 -19.81 -9.36 -8.85
CA ILE A 326 -20.44 -8.53 -9.87
C ILE A 326 -21.94 -8.84 -10.03
N PHE A 327 -22.35 -10.10 -9.96
CA PHE A 327 -23.77 -10.47 -9.96
C PHE A 327 -24.52 -9.97 -8.73
N MET A 328 -23.89 -9.96 -7.56
CA MET A 328 -24.50 -9.45 -6.33
C MET A 328 -24.58 -7.91 -6.33
N LEU A 329 -23.53 -7.22 -6.80
CA LEU A 329 -23.47 -5.77 -6.87
C LEU A 329 -24.32 -5.16 -8.01
N SER A 330 -24.68 -5.95 -9.03
CA SER A 330 -25.55 -5.52 -10.14
C SER A 330 -27.05 -5.62 -9.84
N VAL A 331 -27.45 -6.07 -8.66
CA VAL A 331 -28.84 -6.00 -8.21
C VAL A 331 -29.14 -4.59 -7.70
N THR A 332 -30.00 -3.86 -8.39
CA THR A 332 -30.53 -2.58 -7.90
C THR A 332 -31.56 -2.84 -6.80
N PRO A 333 -31.48 -2.20 -5.62
CA PRO A 333 -32.58 -2.22 -4.66
C PRO A 333 -33.78 -1.46 -5.24
N ASP A 334 -35.00 -1.93 -4.95
CA ASP A 334 -36.23 -1.34 -5.49
C ASP A 334 -36.37 0.14 -5.10
N ILE A 335 -36.46 1.00 -6.11
CA ILE A 335 -36.34 2.46 -6.01
C ILE A 335 -37.56 3.12 -5.31
N ASN A 336 -38.57 2.33 -4.93
CA ASN A 336 -39.89 2.79 -4.50
C ASN A 336 -40.01 3.15 -2.99
N SER A 337 -38.89 3.22 -2.26
CA SER A 337 -38.87 3.58 -0.83
C SER A 337 -38.69 5.09 -0.63
N ASN A 338 -39.77 5.76 -0.20
CA ASN A 338 -39.94 7.21 -0.27
C ASN A 338 -39.37 7.97 0.95
N ASP A 339 -38.11 7.70 1.32
CA ASP A 339 -37.44 8.32 2.47
C ASP A 339 -36.18 9.11 2.07
N GLY A 340 -36.04 10.34 2.59
CA GLY A 340 -35.08 11.32 2.10
C GLY A 340 -33.61 10.91 2.23
N VAL A 341 -33.24 10.26 3.35
CA VAL A 341 -31.89 9.74 3.59
C VAL A 341 -31.62 8.48 2.76
N GLN A 342 -32.63 7.62 2.62
CA GLN A 342 -32.59 6.44 1.76
C GLN A 342 -32.37 6.84 0.28
N SER A 343 -32.85 8.01 -0.15
CA SER A 343 -32.72 8.50 -1.53
C SER A 343 -31.27 8.73 -2.02
N GLN A 344 -30.31 8.97 -1.13
CA GLN A 344 -28.89 9.11 -1.50
C GLN A 344 -28.23 7.73 -1.65
N LEU A 345 -28.45 6.85 -0.67
CA LEU A 345 -28.01 5.45 -0.74
C LEU A 345 -28.62 4.74 -1.97
N ASN A 346 -29.91 4.94 -2.27
CA ASN A 346 -30.58 4.35 -3.43
C ASN A 346 -29.95 4.83 -4.76
N ARG A 347 -29.64 6.13 -4.88
CA ARG A 347 -28.99 6.69 -6.09
C ARG A 347 -27.56 6.16 -6.28
N ALA A 348 -26.76 6.11 -5.23
CA ALA A 348 -25.42 5.54 -5.30
C ALA A 348 -25.44 4.00 -5.50
N SER A 349 -26.48 3.29 -5.04
CA SER A 349 -26.66 1.85 -5.30
C SER A 349 -26.96 1.58 -6.77
N ALA A 350 -27.76 2.44 -7.42
CA ALA A 350 -27.93 2.38 -8.87
C ALA A 350 -26.60 2.59 -9.62
N GLN A 351 -25.75 3.52 -9.15
CA GLN A 351 -24.40 3.71 -9.72
C GLN A 351 -23.50 2.48 -9.54
N VAL A 352 -23.49 1.87 -8.35
CA VAL A 352 -22.77 0.60 -8.10
C VAL A 352 -23.24 -0.50 -9.07
N ALA A 353 -24.55 -0.65 -9.26
CA ALA A 353 -25.09 -1.65 -10.18
C ALA A 353 -24.75 -1.38 -11.66
N MET A 354 -24.76 -0.10 -12.09
CA MET A 354 -24.31 0.30 -13.43
C MET A 354 -22.83 0.00 -13.65
N TYR A 355 -21.96 0.32 -12.70
CA TYR A 355 -20.53 0.05 -12.80
C TYR A 355 -20.20 -1.45 -12.70
N ALA A 356 -20.93 -2.22 -11.88
CA ALA A 356 -20.83 -3.68 -11.86
C ALA A 356 -21.21 -4.28 -13.22
N THR A 357 -22.29 -3.79 -13.83
CA THR A 357 -22.69 -4.19 -15.20
C THR A 357 -21.64 -3.82 -16.25
N ARG A 358 -20.95 -2.70 -16.09
CA ARG A 358 -19.83 -2.32 -16.97
C ARG A 358 -18.60 -3.23 -16.77
N VAL A 359 -18.23 -3.58 -15.54
CA VAL A 359 -17.16 -4.55 -15.28
C VAL A 359 -17.51 -5.92 -15.86
N TRP A 360 -18.78 -6.36 -15.77
CA TRP A 360 -19.25 -7.58 -16.45
C TRP A 360 -19.02 -7.50 -17.97
N GLN A 361 -19.37 -6.38 -18.62
CA GLN A 361 -19.12 -6.21 -20.05
C GLN A 361 -17.64 -6.27 -20.40
N GLU A 362 -16.75 -5.57 -19.68
CA GLU A 362 -15.30 -5.62 -19.95
C GLU A 362 -14.72 -7.02 -19.70
N LEU A 363 -15.19 -7.73 -18.68
CA LEU A 363 -14.84 -9.13 -18.42
C LEU A 363 -15.31 -10.05 -19.54
N CYS A 364 -16.55 -9.90 -20.01
CA CYS A 364 -17.08 -10.62 -21.15
C CYS A 364 -16.24 -10.44 -22.42
N HIS A 365 -15.77 -9.22 -22.71
CA HIS A 365 -14.93 -8.96 -23.88
C HIS A 365 -13.50 -9.50 -23.73
N SER A 366 -12.91 -9.40 -22.53
CA SER A 366 -11.49 -9.74 -22.30
C SER A 366 -11.23 -11.19 -21.89
N LYS A 367 -12.23 -11.89 -21.35
CA LYS A 367 -12.08 -13.21 -20.71
C LYS A 367 -13.10 -14.26 -21.15
N LYS A 368 -13.81 -14.05 -22.27
CA LYS A 368 -14.84 -14.98 -22.79
C LYS A 368 -14.44 -16.47 -22.70
N VAL A 369 -13.30 -16.84 -23.31
CA VAL A 369 -12.83 -18.24 -23.36
C VAL A 369 -12.64 -18.82 -21.96
N LEU A 370 -11.99 -18.07 -21.06
CA LEU A 370 -11.77 -18.48 -19.68
C LEU A 370 -13.09 -18.63 -18.91
N LEU A 371 -14.09 -17.76 -19.15
CA LEU A 371 -15.41 -17.89 -18.54
C LEU A 371 -16.16 -19.13 -19.05
N GLU A 372 -16.05 -19.44 -20.34
CA GLU A 372 -16.61 -20.67 -20.94
C GLU A 372 -15.94 -21.93 -20.35
N GLU A 373 -14.64 -21.91 -20.10
CA GLU A 373 -13.89 -22.98 -19.41
C GLU A 373 -14.28 -23.14 -17.93
N ILE A 374 -14.41 -22.03 -17.19
CA ILE A 374 -14.81 -21.99 -15.77
C ILE A 374 -16.21 -22.58 -15.58
N PHE A 375 -17.18 -22.13 -16.37
CA PHE A 375 -18.60 -22.45 -16.13
C PHE A 375 -19.12 -23.65 -16.92
N LYS A 376 -18.45 -24.04 -18.02
CA LYS A 376 -18.85 -25.17 -18.90
C LYS A 376 -20.28 -25.05 -19.46
N THR A 377 -20.79 -23.82 -19.54
CA THR A 377 -22.14 -23.47 -19.99
C THR A 377 -22.08 -22.37 -21.04
N GLY A 378 -23.14 -22.23 -21.84
CA GLY A 378 -23.24 -21.17 -22.84
C GLY A 378 -23.09 -19.76 -22.27
N PHE A 379 -22.48 -18.88 -23.06
CA PHE A 379 -22.10 -17.53 -22.67
C PHE A 379 -23.15 -16.48 -23.07
N VAL A 380 -23.53 -15.60 -22.14
CA VAL A 380 -24.56 -14.56 -22.34
C VAL A 380 -24.04 -13.20 -21.89
N LEU A 381 -24.17 -12.16 -22.72
CA LEU A 381 -23.73 -10.80 -22.39
C LEU A 381 -24.68 -10.05 -21.45
N GLU A 382 -25.99 -10.32 -21.54
CA GLU A 382 -27.00 -9.71 -20.68
C GLU A 382 -26.86 -10.24 -19.24
N ILE A 383 -26.69 -9.33 -18.28
CA ILE A 383 -26.24 -9.66 -16.93
C ILE A 383 -27.28 -10.42 -16.11
N ASN A 384 -28.59 -10.21 -16.35
CA ASN A 384 -29.64 -10.87 -15.59
C ASN A 384 -29.80 -12.34 -16.03
N ALA A 385 -29.76 -12.61 -17.33
CA ALA A 385 -29.71 -13.95 -17.90
C ALA A 385 -28.40 -14.67 -17.53
N ALA A 386 -27.26 -13.98 -17.58
CA ALA A 386 -25.99 -14.53 -17.09
C ALA A 386 -26.06 -14.88 -15.60
N ARG A 387 -26.66 -14.02 -14.76
CA ARG A 387 -26.88 -14.30 -13.34
C ARG A 387 -27.77 -15.53 -13.14
N ALA A 388 -28.88 -15.64 -13.89
CA ALA A 388 -29.79 -16.78 -13.80
C ALA A 388 -29.12 -18.12 -14.15
N LEU A 389 -28.20 -18.12 -15.12
CA LEU A 389 -27.46 -19.32 -15.55
C LEU A 389 -26.26 -19.65 -14.65
N LEU A 390 -25.49 -18.63 -14.24
CA LEU A 390 -24.13 -18.82 -13.70
C LEU A 390 -24.01 -18.59 -12.18
N SER A 391 -24.99 -17.97 -11.53
CA SER A 391 -24.87 -17.52 -10.12
C SER A 391 -24.53 -18.65 -9.14
N HIS A 392 -25.10 -19.86 -9.33
CA HIS A 392 -24.79 -20.99 -8.47
C HIS A 392 -23.31 -21.37 -8.55
N LEU A 393 -22.78 -21.59 -9.76
CA LEU A 393 -21.36 -21.93 -9.97
C LEU A 393 -20.44 -20.81 -9.49
N ALA A 394 -20.77 -19.55 -9.79
CA ALA A 394 -19.97 -18.40 -9.34
C ALA A 394 -19.91 -18.33 -7.80
N SER A 395 -21.01 -18.60 -7.10
CA SER A 395 -21.03 -18.66 -5.62
C SER A 395 -20.19 -19.80 -5.04
N GLN A 396 -20.01 -20.90 -5.77
CA GLN A 396 -19.08 -21.96 -5.38
C GLN A 396 -17.62 -21.48 -5.48
N TYR A 397 -17.24 -20.82 -6.58
CA TYR A 397 -15.91 -20.23 -6.73
C TYR A 397 -15.62 -19.16 -5.67
N TRP A 398 -16.58 -18.29 -5.35
CA TRP A 398 -16.46 -17.35 -4.23
C TRP A 398 -16.25 -18.06 -2.89
N SER A 399 -17.03 -19.11 -2.62
CA SER A 399 -16.91 -19.89 -1.38
C SER A 399 -15.55 -20.57 -1.24
N GLN A 400 -15.05 -21.20 -2.32
CA GLN A 400 -13.73 -21.83 -2.36
C GLN A 400 -12.60 -20.79 -2.22
N PHE A 401 -12.73 -19.61 -2.85
CA PHE A 401 -11.78 -18.52 -2.69
C PHE A 401 -11.74 -18.03 -1.25
N VAL A 402 -12.90 -17.84 -0.61
CA VAL A 402 -13.02 -17.51 0.81
C VAL A 402 -12.31 -18.56 1.68
N ASP A 403 -12.55 -19.86 1.43
CA ASP A 403 -11.91 -20.92 2.21
C ASP A 403 -10.39 -20.98 2.00
N SER A 404 -9.88 -20.63 0.82
CA SER A 404 -8.44 -20.53 0.57
C SER A 404 -7.82 -19.32 1.28
N GLN A 405 -8.52 -18.18 1.37
CA GLN A 405 -8.06 -17.02 2.16
C GLN A 405 -7.96 -17.35 3.66
N VAL A 406 -8.92 -18.12 4.20
CA VAL A 406 -8.88 -18.60 5.59
C VAL A 406 -7.65 -19.48 5.82
N GLN A 407 -7.38 -20.42 4.92
CA GLN A 407 -6.25 -21.34 5.06
C GLN A 407 -4.89 -20.64 4.92
N THR A 408 -4.72 -19.76 3.94
CA THR A 408 -3.48 -19.00 3.73
C THR A 408 -3.18 -18.08 4.91
N ASN A 409 -4.14 -17.25 5.34
CA ASN A 409 -3.89 -16.31 6.42
C ASN A 409 -3.72 -17.00 7.78
N SER A 410 -4.28 -18.20 7.99
CA SER A 410 -4.02 -19.00 9.21
C SER A 410 -2.63 -19.66 9.22
N ARG A 411 -1.90 -19.64 8.10
CA ARG A 411 -0.49 -20.10 7.99
C ARG A 411 0.50 -18.94 8.08
N THR A 412 0.20 -17.81 7.43
CA THR A 412 1.11 -16.64 7.34
C THR A 412 0.96 -15.66 8.50
N ILE A 413 -0.06 -15.80 9.34
CA ILE A 413 -0.30 -15.02 10.57
C ILE A 413 -0.66 -16.01 11.67
N LEU A 414 -0.17 -15.79 12.90
CA LEU A 414 -0.21 -16.77 14.00
C LEU A 414 -1.57 -17.49 14.11
N PRO A 415 -1.61 -18.84 14.28
CA PRO A 415 -2.83 -19.65 14.29
C PRO A 415 -3.97 -19.17 15.21
N LYS A 416 -3.62 -18.38 16.24
CA LYS A 416 -4.54 -17.79 17.22
C LYS A 416 -5.44 -16.68 16.65
N PHE A 417 -5.05 -15.99 15.57
CA PHE A 417 -5.86 -14.94 14.91
C PHE A 417 -7.11 -15.49 14.19
N SER A 418 -7.11 -16.78 13.86
CA SER A 418 -8.11 -17.44 13.00
C SER A 418 -9.56 -17.35 13.52
N SER A 419 -9.77 -17.20 14.83
CA SER A 419 -11.11 -17.22 15.45
C SER A 419 -12.00 -16.04 15.03
N ARG A 420 -11.48 -14.80 15.09
CA ARG A 420 -12.20 -13.59 14.64
C ARG A 420 -12.21 -13.45 13.11
N PHE A 421 -11.16 -13.94 12.45
CA PHE A 421 -11.08 -14.03 10.99
C PHE A 421 -12.30 -14.79 10.43
N ASN A 422 -12.54 -16.00 10.95
CA ASN A 422 -13.69 -16.82 10.60
C ASN A 422 -15.05 -16.12 10.83
N LEU A 423 -15.19 -15.24 11.83
CA LEU A 423 -16.45 -14.55 12.09
C LEU A 423 -16.77 -13.48 11.03
N LYS A 424 -15.78 -12.69 10.59
CA LYS A 424 -15.95 -11.73 9.47
C LYS A 424 -16.36 -12.47 8.19
N PHE A 425 -15.62 -13.53 7.85
CA PHE A 425 -15.91 -14.34 6.67
C PHE A 425 -17.25 -15.09 6.74
N ARG A 426 -17.69 -15.54 7.93
CA ARG A 426 -19.05 -16.06 8.10
C ARG A 426 -20.11 -15.00 7.83
N ARG A 427 -19.91 -13.75 8.28
CA ARG A 427 -20.82 -12.63 7.96
C ARG A 427 -20.84 -12.37 6.45
N TRP A 428 -19.69 -12.39 5.77
CA TRP A 428 -19.62 -12.22 4.32
C TRP A 428 -20.28 -13.38 3.57
N ARG A 429 -20.01 -14.64 3.97
CA ARG A 429 -20.71 -15.81 3.44
C ARG A 429 -22.21 -15.68 3.60
N MET A 430 -22.73 -15.25 4.75
CA MET A 430 -24.18 -15.04 4.94
C MET A 430 -24.74 -13.92 4.06
N VAL A 431 -24.08 -12.76 3.95
CA VAL A 431 -24.55 -11.63 3.13
C VAL A 431 -24.60 -11.98 1.64
N TYR A 432 -23.60 -12.71 1.12
CA TYR A 432 -23.47 -12.94 -0.33
C TYR A 432 -23.96 -14.31 -0.82
N SER A 433 -24.19 -15.30 0.06
CA SER A 433 -24.78 -16.60 -0.33
C SER A 433 -26.31 -16.60 -0.45
N GLY A 434 -26.98 -15.50 -0.08
CA GLY A 434 -28.45 -15.45 -0.02
C GLY A 434 -29.07 -16.34 1.07
N LEU A 435 -28.26 -16.97 1.93
CA LEU A 435 -28.76 -17.74 3.06
C LEU A 435 -29.44 -16.79 4.07
N PRO A 436 -30.68 -17.09 4.50
CA PRO A 436 -31.43 -16.18 5.35
C PRO A 436 -30.71 -15.97 6.69
N VAL A 437 -30.55 -14.70 7.07
CA VAL A 437 -30.06 -14.30 8.39
C VAL A 437 -31.11 -14.75 9.42
N LYS A 438 -30.91 -15.93 10.01
CA LYS A 438 -31.66 -16.32 11.21
C LYS A 438 -31.33 -15.31 12.30
N GLY A 439 -32.32 -14.48 12.65
CA GLY A 439 -32.22 -13.51 13.73
C GLY A 439 -31.81 -14.18 15.04
N ARG A 440 -31.08 -13.43 15.86
CA ARG A 440 -30.97 -13.68 17.29
C ARG A 440 -32.01 -12.82 18.01
#